data_AF-A0AAV2HBP7-F1
#
_entry.id   AF-A0AAV2HBP7-F1
#
_cell.length_a   1.000
_cell.length_b   1.000
_cell.length_c   1.000
_cell.angle_alpha   90.00
_cell.angle_beta   90.00
_cell.angle_gamma   90.00
#
_symmetry.space_group_name_H-M   'P 1'
#
loop_
_entity.id
_entity.type
_entity.pdbx_description
1 polymer ?
#
loop_
_entity_poly.entity_id
_entity_poly.type
_entity_poly.pdbx_seq_one_letter_code
_entity_poly.pdbx_strand_id
1 'polypeptide(L)'
;MSHTAVYLDKGSGEMATQPSTSSSEQSNLKTEMGSGDKKENISELNAAFSVVSNMELLESGPEGAENIGAMHDFLSAKWDPDDPTDTEVTSPPSPSCIRRIKNDILAIYSDPPPGLCVMPDPNNITKIHALLTGPFDTPYEGGFFYFLIRFPSDYPISPPRVRLMTTGNGTVRFNPNLYKNGKVCLSILGTWAGPSWSPAQTLSTVLISIQSLMNEKPYHNEPGFKHERTSGDSKHYNAIIQHETIRVAVCDMIDGNIRIPDTLRVVMESSFPDYYKYYVQVCESNLHLDAMDMNDPFGDARPKFDFKGSLKRLRAIRARLDNKTTESDSEDEEDDDDEDKESDKEPGEDGNS
;
A
#
# COMPACT_ATOMS: atom_id res chain seq x y z
N MET A 1 -23.22 13.89 -2.46
CA MET A 1 -23.13 13.44 -3.86
C MET A 1 -22.03 12.40 -3.93
N SER A 2 -22.41 11.16 -3.67
CA SER A 2 -21.54 9.98 -3.67
C SER A 2 -21.57 9.37 -5.07
N HIS A 3 -20.42 9.00 -5.62
CA HIS A 3 -20.34 8.15 -6.81
C HIS A 3 -19.29 7.07 -6.53
N THR A 4 -19.77 5.92 -6.08
CA THR A 4 -19.06 4.64 -6.10
C THR A 4 -19.52 3.91 -7.33
N ALA A 5 -18.63 3.62 -8.29
CA ALA A 5 -18.94 2.82 -9.46
C ALA A 5 -18.43 1.38 -9.24
N VAL A 6 -19.36 0.46 -9.01
CA VAL A 6 -19.14 -0.99 -9.05
C VAL A 6 -19.56 -1.49 -10.43
N TYR A 7 -18.67 -2.18 -11.14
CA TYR A 7 -19.02 -2.86 -12.40
C TYR A 7 -19.30 -4.34 -12.11
N LEU A 8 -20.56 -4.75 -12.30
CA LEU A 8 -21.01 -6.14 -12.41
C LEU A 8 -21.29 -6.43 -13.89
N ASP A 9 -20.76 -7.52 -14.42
CA ASP A 9 -21.15 -8.06 -15.74
C ASP A 9 -21.97 -9.34 -15.56
N LYS A 10 -23.13 -9.38 -16.24
CA LYS A 10 -24.14 -10.45 -16.20
C LYS A 10 -23.97 -11.33 -17.44
N GLY A 11 -23.97 -12.65 -17.23
CA GLY A 11 -23.90 -13.63 -18.30
C GLY A 11 -25.18 -13.79 -19.13
N SER A 12 -25.04 -14.47 -20.26
CA SER A 12 -26.10 -15.23 -20.93
C SER A 12 -25.45 -16.40 -21.67
N GLY A 13 -26.04 -17.59 -21.54
CA GLY A 13 -25.54 -18.83 -22.11
C GLY A 13 -26.29 -19.24 -23.38
N GLU A 14 -25.76 -20.26 -24.06
CA GLU A 14 -26.54 -21.34 -24.66
C GLU A 14 -25.62 -22.51 -25.10
N MET A 15 -26.22 -23.69 -25.20
CA MET A 15 -25.62 -25.03 -25.13
C MET A 15 -25.53 -25.74 -26.49
N ALA A 16 -24.71 -26.81 -26.50
CA ALA A 16 -24.73 -27.99 -27.38
C ALA A 16 -23.96 -27.83 -28.73
N THR A 17 -23.14 -28.76 -29.23
CA THR A 17 -23.05 -30.24 -29.13
C THR A 17 -21.63 -30.69 -29.52
N GLN A 18 -21.18 -31.86 -29.04
CA GLN A 18 -20.00 -32.59 -29.58
C GLN A 18 -20.45 -33.65 -30.62
N PRO A 19 -19.56 -34.11 -31.51
CA PRO A 19 -18.87 -35.39 -31.23
C PRO A 19 -17.38 -35.49 -31.66
N SER A 20 -16.74 -36.49 -31.04
CA SER A 20 -15.42 -37.14 -31.23
C SER A 20 -14.75 -37.19 -32.62
N THR A 21 -13.41 -37.16 -32.67
CA THR A 21 -12.49 -38.32 -32.91
C THR A 21 -10.98 -37.98 -32.93
N SER A 22 -10.19 -38.89 -32.33
CA SER A 22 -8.81 -39.39 -32.60
C SER A 22 -7.63 -38.51 -33.11
N SER A 23 -6.55 -38.61 -32.34
CA SER A 23 -5.13 -38.86 -32.70
C SER A 23 -4.34 -37.91 -33.61
N SER A 24 -3.31 -37.31 -32.99
CA SER A 24 -1.93 -37.09 -33.49
C SER A 24 -1.73 -36.47 -34.87
N GLU A 25 -1.21 -35.24 -34.92
CA GLU A 25 0.07 -34.93 -35.58
C GLU A 25 0.46 -33.46 -35.41
N GLN A 26 1.75 -33.22 -35.23
CA GLN A 26 2.38 -31.92 -35.12
C GLN A 26 2.48 -31.25 -36.51
N SER A 27 2.07 -30.00 -36.64
CA SER A 27 2.87 -28.86 -37.17
C SER A 27 2.04 -27.77 -37.87
N ASN A 28 2.33 -26.53 -37.49
CA ASN A 28 2.21 -25.25 -38.22
C ASN A 28 0.85 -24.75 -38.72
N LEU A 29 0.36 -23.67 -38.09
CA LEU A 29 -0.06 -22.46 -38.79
C LEU A 29 0.00 -21.22 -37.86
N LYS A 30 0.83 -20.25 -38.26
CA LYS A 30 0.76 -18.84 -37.86
C LYS A 30 -0.56 -18.26 -38.38
N THR A 31 -1.22 -17.39 -37.59
CA THR A 31 -1.41 -15.95 -37.86
C THR A 31 -2.60 -15.39 -37.06
N GLU A 32 -2.32 -14.28 -36.35
CA GLU A 32 -3.19 -13.17 -35.89
C GLU A 32 -4.30 -13.39 -34.84
N MET A 33 -4.14 -12.74 -33.67
CA MET A 33 -4.82 -11.47 -33.34
C MET A 33 -4.35 -10.92 -31.97
N GLY A 34 -4.10 -9.61 -31.91
CA GLY A 34 -4.34 -8.79 -30.70
C GLY A 34 -3.17 -8.46 -29.77
N SER A 35 -2.13 -7.76 -30.25
CA SER A 35 -1.20 -7.03 -29.39
C SER A 35 -1.67 -5.58 -29.28
N GLY A 36 -2.18 -5.20 -28.10
CA GLY A 36 -2.50 -3.82 -27.73
C GLY A 36 -2.42 -3.67 -26.21
N ASP A 37 -1.67 -2.66 -25.77
CA ASP A 37 -1.76 -2.03 -24.44
C ASP A 37 -1.21 -2.76 -23.19
N LYS A 38 0.02 -3.28 -23.28
CA LYS A 38 0.85 -3.60 -22.08
C LYS A 38 2.31 -3.10 -22.16
N LYS A 39 2.65 -2.20 -23.09
CA LYS A 39 4.05 -1.78 -23.31
C LYS A 39 4.43 -0.38 -22.85
N GLU A 40 3.50 0.47 -22.39
CA GLU A 40 3.85 1.86 -22.06
C GLU A 40 4.31 2.09 -20.61
N ASN A 41 4.09 1.17 -19.67
CA ASN A 41 4.53 1.35 -18.28
C ASN A 41 5.91 0.72 -17.95
N ILE A 42 6.47 -0.08 -18.87
CA ILE A 42 7.75 -0.76 -18.64
C ILE A 42 8.94 0.21 -18.79
N SER A 43 8.83 1.25 -19.62
CA SER A 43 9.90 2.24 -19.80
C SER A 43 10.08 3.18 -18.60
N GLU A 44 8.99 3.55 -17.91
CA GLU A 44 9.04 4.41 -16.72
C GLU A 44 9.46 3.63 -15.47
N LEU A 45 8.99 2.39 -15.32
CA LEU A 45 9.49 1.45 -14.30
C LEU A 45 10.98 1.13 -14.51
N ASN A 46 11.42 0.93 -15.76
CA ASN A 46 12.84 0.75 -16.07
C ASN A 46 13.69 2.00 -15.86
N ALA A 47 13.11 3.21 -16.01
CA ALA A 47 13.79 4.46 -15.67
C ALA A 47 14.00 4.58 -14.15
N ALA A 48 13.00 4.24 -13.33
CA ALA A 48 13.13 4.14 -11.89
C ALA A 48 14.16 3.06 -11.47
N PHE A 49 14.19 1.92 -12.16
CA PHE A 49 15.15 0.82 -11.92
C PHE A 49 16.59 1.16 -12.36
N SER A 50 16.75 1.94 -13.43
CA SER A 50 18.04 2.38 -13.98
C SER A 50 18.75 3.37 -13.03
N VAL A 51 17.99 4.22 -12.33
CA VAL A 51 18.52 5.13 -11.30
C VAL A 51 19.09 4.37 -10.11
N VAL A 52 18.55 3.18 -9.79
CA VAL A 52 19.05 2.32 -8.70
C VAL A 52 20.27 1.48 -9.15
N SER A 53 20.40 1.21 -10.44
CA SER A 53 21.41 0.27 -10.96
C SER A 53 22.76 0.92 -11.33
N ASN A 54 22.81 2.23 -11.61
CA ASN A 54 24.04 2.92 -12.01
C ASN A 54 24.83 3.54 -10.82
N MET A 55 25.07 2.73 -9.80
CA MET A 55 25.91 3.10 -8.65
C MET A 55 27.30 2.49 -8.81
N GLU A 56 28.14 3.15 -9.62
CA GLU A 56 29.57 2.89 -9.70
C GLU A 56 30.28 3.96 -8.84
N LEU A 57 30.74 3.57 -7.65
CA LEU A 57 31.63 4.39 -6.83
C LEU A 57 32.90 3.58 -6.56
N LEU A 58 34.01 4.24 -6.87
CA LEU A 58 35.40 3.83 -6.67
C LEU A 58 35.60 3.19 -5.29
N GLU A 59 36.09 1.95 -5.30
CA GLU A 59 36.60 1.29 -4.11
C GLU A 59 37.93 1.90 -3.67
N SER A 60 38.04 2.24 -2.39
CA SER A 60 39.27 2.01 -1.63
C SER A 60 38.89 1.73 -0.17
N GLY A 61 39.48 0.66 0.38
CA GLY A 61 39.07 -0.01 1.62
C GLY A 61 39.45 0.70 2.93
N PRO A 62 39.63 -0.06 4.04
CA PRO A 62 38.78 0.13 5.20
C PRO A 62 39.55 0.68 6.39
N GLU A 63 39.22 1.90 6.82
CA GLU A 63 39.51 2.43 8.16
C GLU A 63 38.58 3.63 8.39
N GLY A 64 37.60 3.52 9.30
CA GLY A 64 36.73 4.66 9.66
C GLY A 64 35.24 4.39 9.86
N ALA A 65 34.83 3.14 10.13
CA ALA A 65 33.42 2.81 10.40
C ALA A 65 32.83 3.54 11.64
N GLU A 66 33.65 4.15 12.49
CA GLU A 66 33.20 4.85 13.69
C GLU A 66 32.86 6.34 13.47
N ASN A 67 33.18 6.91 12.30
CA ASN A 67 33.03 8.37 12.07
C ASN A 67 31.94 8.77 11.04
N ILE A 68 31.22 7.79 10.46
CA ILE A 68 30.09 8.05 9.56
C ILE A 68 28.81 8.36 10.36
N GLY A 69 28.67 7.81 11.57
CA GLY A 69 27.52 8.07 12.45
C GLY A 69 27.37 9.54 12.83
N ALA A 70 28.49 10.21 13.14
CA ALA A 70 28.48 11.60 13.62
C ALA A 70 28.21 12.65 12.51
N MET A 71 28.59 12.37 11.26
CA MET A 71 28.23 13.24 10.12
C MET A 71 26.77 13.05 9.68
N HIS A 72 26.21 11.86 9.86
CA HIS A 72 24.80 11.58 9.56
C HIS A 72 23.86 12.21 10.60
N ASP A 73 24.30 12.33 11.86
CA ASP A 73 23.54 13.03 12.91
C ASP A 73 23.51 14.56 12.73
N PHE A 74 24.53 15.16 12.11
CA PHE A 74 24.54 16.58 11.76
C PHE A 74 23.67 16.90 10.52
N LEU A 75 23.37 15.89 9.71
CA LEU A 75 22.39 15.91 8.61
C LEU A 75 21.02 15.39 9.05
N SER A 76 20.70 15.43 10.35
CA SER A 76 19.35 15.23 10.87
C SER A 76 18.43 16.36 10.39
N ALA A 77 18.11 16.34 9.09
CA ALA A 77 16.92 16.93 8.55
C ALA A 77 15.74 16.46 9.42
N LYS A 78 14.88 17.42 9.80
CA LYS A 78 13.58 17.13 10.40
C LYS A 78 12.83 16.23 9.42
N TRP A 79 12.93 14.93 9.58
CA TRP A 79 12.33 13.95 8.66
C TRP A 79 10.92 13.58 9.10
N ASP A 80 10.62 13.74 10.40
CA ASP A 80 9.34 13.39 10.99
C ASP A 80 8.30 14.49 10.68
N PRO A 81 7.20 14.16 9.99
CA PRO A 81 6.11 15.11 9.72
C PRO A 81 5.37 15.59 10.97
N ASP A 82 5.45 14.83 12.08
CA ASP A 82 4.78 15.13 13.35
C ASP A 82 5.76 15.57 14.46
N ASP A 83 6.99 15.98 14.10
CA ASP A 83 7.95 16.53 15.07
C ASP A 83 7.35 17.77 15.77
N PRO A 84 7.12 17.72 17.10
CA PRO A 84 6.50 18.82 17.84
C PRO A 84 7.43 20.03 17.98
N THR A 85 8.74 19.85 17.77
CA THR A 85 9.74 20.92 17.84
C THR A 85 9.93 21.66 16.53
N ASP A 86 9.22 21.24 15.48
CA ASP A 86 9.37 21.85 14.18
C ASP A 86 8.64 23.19 14.07
N THR A 87 9.43 24.27 14.07
CA THR A 87 8.97 25.65 13.87
C THR A 87 8.62 25.99 12.41
N GLU A 88 9.11 25.26 11.41
CA GLU A 88 8.80 25.55 9.98
C GLU A 88 7.33 25.30 9.67
N VAL A 89 6.72 24.37 10.39
CA VAL A 89 5.28 24.08 10.42
C VAL A 89 4.42 25.32 10.71
N THR A 90 4.96 26.31 11.43
CA THR A 90 4.20 27.48 11.87
C THR A 90 4.08 28.56 10.79
N SER A 91 4.88 28.48 9.73
CA SER A 91 4.80 29.43 8.63
C SER A 91 3.71 29.03 7.64
N PRO A 92 2.77 29.93 7.28
CA PRO A 92 1.70 29.59 6.36
C PRO A 92 2.27 29.29 4.98
N PRO A 93 1.82 28.22 4.30
CA PRO A 93 2.28 27.90 2.95
C PRO A 93 1.88 28.98 1.96
N SER A 94 2.77 29.30 1.02
CA SER A 94 2.46 30.29 -0.03
C SER A 94 1.32 29.80 -0.95
N PRO A 95 0.57 30.70 -1.63
CA PRO A 95 -0.45 30.29 -2.59
C PRO A 95 0.07 29.40 -3.72
N SER A 96 1.33 29.59 -4.13
CA SER A 96 1.99 28.74 -5.13
C SER A 96 2.28 27.34 -4.59
N CYS A 97 2.70 27.22 -3.33
CA CYS A 97 2.88 25.94 -2.64
C CYS A 97 1.54 25.18 -2.56
N ILE A 98 0.48 25.82 -2.07
CA ILE A 98 -0.86 25.21 -1.99
C ILE A 98 -1.34 24.76 -3.37
N ARG A 99 -1.17 25.59 -4.41
CA ARG A 99 -1.55 25.24 -5.78
C ARG A 99 -0.76 24.03 -6.27
N ARG A 100 0.54 23.96 -5.99
CA ARG A 100 1.37 22.81 -6.36
C ARG A 100 0.92 21.52 -5.67
N ILE A 101 0.65 21.57 -4.36
CA ILE A 101 0.14 20.41 -3.60
C ILE A 101 -1.17 19.91 -4.20
N LYS A 102 -2.12 20.82 -4.48
CA LYS A 102 -3.40 20.45 -5.11
C LYS A 102 -3.21 19.77 -6.46
N ASN A 103 -2.31 20.29 -7.30
CA ASN A 103 -2.03 19.68 -8.60
C ASN A 103 -1.45 18.28 -8.46
N ASP A 104 -0.52 18.07 -7.53
CA ASP A 104 0.06 16.74 -7.27
C ASP A 104 -1.01 15.73 -6.80
N ILE A 105 -1.95 16.15 -5.96
CA ILE A 105 -3.08 15.31 -5.52
C ILE A 105 -4.03 15.00 -6.68
N LEU A 106 -4.40 16.02 -7.46
CA LEU A 106 -5.29 15.86 -8.60
C LEU A 106 -4.70 14.95 -9.67
N ALA A 107 -3.38 14.98 -9.88
CA ALA A 107 -2.70 14.06 -10.78
C ALA A 107 -2.90 12.60 -10.35
N ILE A 108 -2.77 12.30 -9.05
CA ILE A 108 -3.02 10.96 -8.50
C ILE A 108 -4.49 10.57 -8.65
N TYR A 109 -5.44 11.49 -8.45
CA TYR A 109 -6.87 11.18 -8.65
C TYR A 109 -7.25 10.98 -10.12
N SER A 110 -6.53 11.62 -11.03
CA SER A 110 -6.78 11.50 -12.47
C SER A 110 -6.20 10.21 -13.03
N ASP A 111 -5.04 9.78 -12.53
CA ASP A 111 -4.34 8.56 -12.92
C ASP A 111 -3.76 7.87 -11.66
N PRO A 112 -4.58 7.12 -10.92
CA PRO A 112 -4.16 6.53 -9.65
C PRO A 112 -3.17 5.37 -9.87
N PRO A 113 -1.95 5.43 -9.31
CA PRO A 113 -1.04 4.30 -9.37
C PRO A 113 -1.65 3.06 -8.69
N PRO A 114 -1.39 1.84 -9.20
CA PRO A 114 -1.94 0.61 -8.62
C PRO A 114 -1.62 0.45 -7.13
N GLY A 115 -2.66 0.16 -6.33
CA GLY A 115 -2.52 -0.05 -4.89
C GLY A 115 -2.18 1.20 -4.09
N LEU A 116 -2.35 2.40 -4.65
CA LEU A 116 -2.10 3.67 -3.96
C LEU A 116 -3.40 4.45 -3.77
N CYS A 117 -3.66 4.88 -2.53
CA CYS A 117 -4.76 5.77 -2.19
C CYS A 117 -4.23 6.97 -1.37
N VAL A 118 -4.71 8.18 -1.67
CA VAL A 118 -4.33 9.40 -0.93
C VAL A 118 -5.57 10.17 -0.44
N MET A 119 -5.47 10.68 0.78
CA MET A 119 -6.49 11.49 1.43
C MET A 119 -5.84 12.73 2.06
N PRO A 120 -6.16 13.95 1.59
CA PRO A 120 -5.71 15.17 2.24
C PRO A 120 -6.32 15.30 3.64
N ASP A 121 -5.56 15.83 4.59
CA ASP A 121 -6.11 16.17 5.91
C ASP A 121 -7.14 17.31 5.76
N PRO A 122 -8.33 17.18 6.34
CA PRO A 122 -9.42 18.14 6.15
C PRO A 122 -9.14 19.52 6.75
N ASN A 123 -8.23 19.60 7.74
CA ASN A 123 -7.89 20.82 8.44
C ASN A 123 -6.55 21.41 7.97
N ASN A 124 -5.71 20.62 7.30
CA ASN A 124 -4.40 21.04 6.85
C ASN A 124 -4.01 20.42 5.51
N ILE A 125 -4.18 21.17 4.42
CA ILE A 125 -3.83 20.72 3.05
C ILE A 125 -2.36 20.32 2.87
N THR A 126 -1.45 20.75 3.75
CA THR A 126 -0.03 20.34 3.70
C THR A 126 0.20 18.96 4.29
N LYS A 127 -0.77 18.37 4.98
CA LYS A 127 -0.72 17.03 5.56
C LYS A 127 -1.56 16.09 4.70
N ILE A 128 -0.96 14.99 4.25
CA ILE A 128 -1.60 13.96 3.43
C ILE A 128 -1.46 12.61 4.11
N HIS A 129 -2.53 11.84 4.06
CA HIS A 129 -2.57 10.44 4.45
C HIS A 129 -2.48 9.59 3.17
N ALA A 130 -1.52 8.68 3.09
CA ALA A 130 -1.42 7.75 1.97
C ALA A 130 -1.51 6.31 2.46
N LEU A 131 -2.25 5.48 1.74
CA LEU A 131 -2.31 4.04 1.94
C LEU A 131 -1.68 3.36 0.72
N LEU A 132 -0.66 2.54 0.95
CA LEU A 132 -0.04 1.70 -0.08
C LEU A 132 -0.34 0.24 0.24
N THR A 133 -0.93 -0.45 -0.73
CA THR A 133 -1.04 -1.90 -0.72
C THR A 133 0.30 -2.49 -1.17
N GLY A 134 0.81 -3.46 -0.41
CA GLY A 134 2.07 -4.11 -0.72
C GLY A 134 2.00 -4.85 -2.07
N PRO A 135 3.05 -4.75 -2.91
CA PRO A 135 3.02 -5.31 -4.27
C PRO A 135 2.92 -6.84 -4.30
N PHE A 136 2.30 -7.37 -5.36
CA PHE A 136 2.23 -8.81 -5.65
C PHE A 136 3.61 -9.44 -5.83
N ASP A 137 3.75 -10.72 -5.50
CA ASP A 137 4.99 -11.51 -5.55
C ASP A 137 6.11 -11.00 -4.61
N THR A 138 5.75 -10.19 -3.61
CA THR A 138 6.70 -9.68 -2.61
C THR A 138 6.31 -10.14 -1.20
N PRO A 139 7.23 -10.14 -0.21
CA PRO A 139 6.86 -10.43 1.17
C PRO A 139 5.93 -9.36 1.78
N TYR A 140 5.57 -8.32 1.04
CA TYR A 140 4.65 -7.26 1.44
C TYR A 140 3.24 -7.45 0.90
N GLU A 141 3.01 -8.41 -0.01
CA GLU A 141 1.79 -8.57 -0.79
C GLU A 141 0.50 -8.47 0.03
N GLY A 142 -0.38 -7.57 -0.40
CA GLY A 142 -1.68 -7.31 0.23
C GLY A 142 -1.61 -6.53 1.55
N GLY A 143 -0.43 -6.32 2.13
CA GLY A 143 -0.26 -5.52 3.34
C GLY A 143 -0.70 -4.07 3.17
N PHE A 144 -1.36 -3.49 4.17
CA PHE A 144 -1.84 -2.12 4.17
C PHE A 144 -0.85 -1.19 4.90
N PHE A 145 0.01 -0.52 4.14
CA PHE A 145 1.04 0.38 4.67
C PHE A 145 0.55 1.83 4.65
N TYR A 146 0.25 2.37 5.83
CA TYR A 146 -0.21 3.74 6.00
C TYR A 146 0.97 4.67 6.26
N PHE A 147 1.03 5.76 5.47
CA PHE A 147 2.04 6.80 5.56
C PHE A 147 1.39 8.15 5.87
N LEU A 148 2.06 8.90 6.74
CA LEU A 148 1.78 10.31 6.95
C LEU A 148 2.82 11.13 6.19
N ILE A 149 2.33 12.08 5.39
CA ILE A 149 3.15 12.98 4.59
C ILE A 149 2.89 14.41 5.01
N ARG A 150 3.93 15.23 5.08
CA ARG A 150 3.82 16.65 5.33
C ARG A 150 4.70 17.47 4.40
N PHE A 151 4.08 18.33 3.61
CA PHE A 151 4.78 19.29 2.77
C PHE A 151 5.32 20.47 3.58
N PRO A 152 6.55 20.93 3.30
CA PRO A 152 7.07 22.17 3.89
C PRO A 152 6.40 23.41 3.26
N SER A 153 6.51 24.57 3.92
CA SER A 153 5.87 25.81 3.47
C SER A 153 6.40 26.32 2.11
N ASP A 154 7.60 25.89 1.73
CA ASP A 154 8.30 26.22 0.49
C ASP A 154 8.18 25.13 -0.59
N TYR A 155 7.37 24.08 -0.40
CA TYR A 155 7.14 23.05 -1.42
C TYR A 155 6.75 23.70 -2.76
N PRO A 156 7.37 23.30 -3.89
CA PRO A 156 8.21 22.12 -4.13
C PRO A 156 9.73 22.35 -4.01
N ILE A 157 10.18 23.45 -3.42
CA ILE A 157 11.63 23.74 -3.30
C ILE A 157 12.30 22.70 -2.41
N SER A 158 11.72 22.41 -1.25
CA SER A 158 12.15 21.36 -0.33
C SER A 158 11.24 20.12 -0.42
N PRO A 159 11.77 18.90 -0.17
CA PRO A 159 11.00 17.67 -0.23
C PRO A 159 9.92 17.61 0.85
N PRO A 160 8.85 16.82 0.64
CA PRO A 160 7.95 16.48 1.73
C PRO A 160 8.67 15.60 2.77
N ARG A 161 8.14 15.61 3.99
CA ARG A 161 8.51 14.67 5.05
C ARG A 161 7.55 13.50 5.06
N VAL A 162 8.05 12.29 5.29
CA VAL A 162 7.25 11.06 5.22
C VAL A 162 7.56 10.17 6.40
N ARG A 163 6.50 9.62 7.00
CA ARG A 163 6.58 8.64 8.07
C ARG A 163 5.68 7.45 7.78
N LEU A 164 6.26 6.25 7.87
CA LEU A 164 5.49 5.01 7.94
C LEU A 164 4.83 4.91 9.31
N MET A 165 3.50 4.83 9.33
CA MET A 165 2.70 4.70 10.53
C MET A 165 2.46 3.24 10.89
N THR A 166 2.37 2.36 9.88
CA THR A 166 2.24 0.91 10.04
C THR A 166 3.56 0.29 10.51
N THR A 167 3.87 0.39 11.80
CA THR A 167 5.12 -0.10 12.42
C THR A 167 4.89 -1.02 13.62
N GLY A 168 3.63 -1.38 13.90
CA GLY A 168 3.26 -2.12 15.11
C GLY A 168 3.66 -1.36 16.38
N ASN A 169 3.38 -0.06 16.44
CA ASN A 169 3.77 0.83 17.53
C ASN A 169 5.28 0.85 17.80
N GLY A 170 6.09 0.96 16.74
CA GLY A 170 7.53 1.09 16.89
C GLY A 170 8.28 -0.24 17.05
N THR A 171 7.63 -1.38 16.80
CA THR A 171 8.23 -2.71 17.05
C THR A 171 8.76 -3.38 15.78
N VAL A 172 8.24 -3.01 14.60
CA VAL A 172 8.54 -3.70 13.34
C VAL A 172 9.34 -2.82 12.39
N ARG A 173 10.51 -3.32 11.96
CA ARG A 173 11.27 -2.79 10.82
C ARG A 173 10.84 -3.57 9.59
N PHE A 174 10.13 -2.92 8.68
CA PHE A 174 9.56 -3.61 7.51
C PHE A 174 10.57 -3.76 6.37
N ASN A 175 11.58 -2.91 6.30
CA ASN A 175 12.55 -2.90 5.21
C ASN A 175 13.85 -2.26 5.73
N PRO A 176 15.01 -2.54 5.13
CA PRO A 176 16.22 -1.78 5.42
C PRO A 176 16.00 -0.25 5.36
N ASN A 177 15.08 0.20 4.49
CA ASN A 177 14.69 1.60 4.32
C ASN A 177 13.39 2.01 5.03
N LEU A 178 12.68 1.11 5.74
CA LEU A 178 11.43 1.39 6.46
C LEU A 178 11.61 1.01 7.94
N TYR A 179 11.99 2.01 8.74
CA TYR A 179 12.48 1.83 10.10
C TYR A 179 11.34 1.62 11.11
N LYS A 180 11.68 1.03 12.26
CA LYS A 180 10.75 0.82 13.39
C LYS A 180 10.09 2.13 13.84
N ASN A 181 10.85 3.22 13.91
CA ASN A 181 10.34 4.54 14.30
C ASN A 181 9.49 5.22 13.21
N GLY A 182 9.34 4.60 12.04
CA GLY A 182 8.61 5.13 10.90
C GLY A 182 9.45 5.92 9.90
N LYS A 183 10.75 6.10 10.13
CA LYS A 183 11.63 6.78 9.18
C LYS A 183 11.68 6.02 7.85
N VAL A 184 11.48 6.76 6.77
CA VAL A 184 11.60 6.28 5.39
C VAL A 184 12.91 6.79 4.82
N CYS A 185 13.78 5.89 4.37
CA CYS A 185 15.08 6.21 3.79
C CYS A 185 15.01 6.21 2.26
N LEU A 186 14.95 7.40 1.67
CA LEU A 186 14.98 7.65 0.23
C LEU A 186 15.84 8.87 -0.06
N SER A 187 16.65 8.82 -1.13
CA SER A 187 17.55 9.92 -1.46
C SER A 187 16.81 11.19 -1.86
N ILE A 188 15.67 11.03 -2.55
CA ILE A 188 14.77 12.13 -2.91
C ILE A 188 14.08 12.77 -1.69
N LEU A 189 14.14 12.16 -0.52
CA LEU A 189 13.68 12.74 0.76
C LEU A 189 14.85 13.28 1.60
N GLY A 190 16.09 13.20 1.10
CA GLY A 190 17.29 13.57 1.84
C GLY A 190 17.62 12.62 3.00
N THR A 191 17.01 11.44 3.06
CA THR A 191 17.18 10.46 4.15
C THR A 191 17.99 9.23 3.75
N TRP A 192 18.62 9.27 2.57
CA TRP A 192 19.48 8.21 2.04
C TRP A 192 20.48 8.76 1.01
N ALA A 193 21.54 8.00 0.72
CA ALA A 193 22.48 8.33 -0.34
C ALA A 193 21.85 8.12 -1.74
N GLY A 194 22.14 9.01 -2.68
CA GLY A 194 21.65 8.94 -4.07
C GLY A 194 21.25 10.31 -4.63
N PRO A 195 20.53 10.34 -5.77
CA PRO A 195 20.02 11.58 -6.34
C PRO A 195 19.12 12.32 -5.34
N SER A 196 19.44 13.59 -5.10
CA SER A 196 18.71 14.43 -4.16
C SER A 196 17.37 14.89 -4.73
N TRP A 197 16.52 15.42 -3.84
CA TRP A 197 15.27 16.09 -4.22
C TRP A 197 15.50 17.14 -5.31
N SER A 198 14.55 17.23 -6.24
CA SER A 198 14.41 18.38 -7.12
C SER A 198 12.94 18.77 -7.24
N PRO A 199 12.62 20.04 -7.49
CA PRO A 199 11.22 20.49 -7.65
C PRO A 199 10.43 19.82 -8.79
N ALA A 200 11.10 19.03 -9.65
CA ALA A 200 10.48 18.22 -10.69
C ALA A 200 9.82 16.95 -10.13
N GLN A 201 10.25 16.46 -8.98
CA GLN A 201 9.61 15.34 -8.28
C GLN A 201 8.24 15.77 -7.74
N THR A 202 7.31 14.82 -7.67
CA THR A 202 5.92 15.01 -7.22
C THR A 202 5.57 14.06 -6.07
N LEU A 203 4.41 14.28 -5.43
CA LEU A 203 3.87 13.32 -4.46
C LEU A 203 3.79 11.89 -5.03
N SER A 204 3.37 11.74 -6.30
CA SER A 204 3.28 10.45 -6.97
C SER A 204 4.66 9.78 -7.07
N THR A 205 5.68 10.51 -7.53
CA THR A 205 7.05 9.96 -7.64
C THR A 205 7.62 9.51 -6.29
N VAL A 206 7.30 10.23 -5.20
CA VAL A 206 7.70 9.85 -3.84
C VAL A 206 7.02 8.55 -3.43
N LEU A 207 5.69 8.45 -3.57
CA LEU A 207 4.94 7.27 -3.16
C LEU A 207 5.28 6.03 -4.01
N ILE A 208 5.50 6.19 -5.32
CA ILE A 208 5.98 5.11 -6.20
C ILE A 208 7.40 4.67 -5.79
N SER A 209 8.28 5.61 -5.44
CA SER A 209 9.62 5.27 -4.93
C SER A 209 9.55 4.48 -3.62
N ILE A 210 8.62 4.83 -2.72
CA ILE A 210 8.38 4.06 -1.49
C ILE A 210 7.85 2.66 -1.82
N GLN A 211 6.88 2.55 -2.72
CA GLN A 211 6.32 1.26 -3.14
C GLN A 211 7.40 0.36 -3.77
N SER A 212 8.35 0.94 -4.52
CA SER A 212 9.46 0.22 -5.14
C SER A 212 10.48 -0.34 -4.12
N LEU A 213 10.55 0.21 -2.91
CA LEU A 213 11.36 -0.38 -1.83
C LEU A 213 10.80 -1.74 -1.38
N MET A 214 9.49 -1.94 -1.53
CA MET A 214 8.77 -3.17 -1.19
C MET A 214 8.90 -4.21 -2.31
N ASN A 215 10.13 -4.58 -2.67
CA ASN A 215 10.44 -5.53 -3.74
C ASN A 215 10.48 -6.99 -3.26
N GLU A 216 10.71 -7.93 -4.18
CA GLU A 216 10.74 -9.39 -3.93
C GLU A 216 11.85 -9.83 -2.95
N LYS A 217 12.95 -9.10 -2.86
CA LYS A 217 14.14 -9.46 -2.06
C LYS A 217 14.67 -8.25 -1.26
N PRO A 218 13.88 -7.75 -0.29
CA PRO A 218 14.20 -6.53 0.43
C PRO A 218 15.48 -6.61 1.28
N TYR A 219 16.02 -7.81 1.51
CA TYR A 219 17.33 -8.00 2.14
C TYR A 219 18.44 -7.22 1.41
N HIS A 220 18.40 -7.19 0.07
CA HIS A 220 19.42 -6.54 -0.75
C HIS A 220 19.32 -5.01 -0.76
N ASN A 221 18.30 -4.42 -0.11
CA ASN A 221 18.21 -2.97 0.04
C ASN A 221 19.24 -2.41 1.04
N GLU A 222 19.78 -3.25 1.94
CA GLU A 222 20.80 -2.84 2.91
C GLU A 222 22.17 -2.65 2.18
N PRO A 223 22.88 -1.51 2.35
CA PRO A 223 24.16 -1.28 1.71
C PRO A 223 25.20 -2.34 2.08
N GLY A 224 25.86 -2.90 1.07
CA GLY A 224 26.85 -3.96 1.25
C GLY A 224 26.26 -5.37 1.31
N PHE A 225 24.94 -5.54 1.19
CA PHE A 225 24.26 -6.84 1.21
C PHE A 225 23.77 -7.29 -0.19
N LYS A 226 24.48 -6.89 -1.25
CA LYS A 226 24.22 -7.37 -2.62
C LYS A 226 24.35 -8.89 -2.73
N HIS A 227 25.23 -9.48 -1.92
CA HIS A 227 25.39 -10.91 -1.75
C HIS A 227 24.99 -11.28 -0.33
N GLU A 228 24.32 -12.44 -0.19
CA GLU A 228 23.96 -12.97 1.13
C GLU A 228 25.23 -13.31 1.92
N ARG A 229 25.25 -12.95 3.21
CA ARG A 229 26.36 -13.33 4.11
C ARG A 229 26.33 -14.82 4.39
N THR A 230 25.13 -15.34 4.64
CA THR A 230 24.87 -16.77 4.75
C THR A 230 23.83 -17.16 3.70
N SER A 231 24.07 -18.30 3.04
CA SER A 231 23.11 -18.84 2.07
C SER A 231 21.73 -18.98 2.69
N GLY A 232 20.73 -18.34 2.09
CA GLY A 232 19.35 -18.34 2.54
C GLY A 232 18.94 -17.15 3.41
N ASP A 233 19.84 -16.20 3.69
CA ASP A 233 19.52 -14.99 4.48
C ASP A 233 18.35 -14.20 3.88
N SER A 234 18.33 -13.98 2.56
CA SER A 234 17.24 -13.23 1.92
C SER A 234 15.93 -13.99 2.02
N LYS A 235 15.95 -15.32 1.87
CA LYS A 235 14.74 -16.15 2.00
C LYS A 235 14.22 -16.11 3.44
N HIS A 236 15.11 -16.17 4.43
CA HIS A 236 14.72 -16.08 5.83
C HIS A 236 14.16 -14.70 6.18
N TYR A 237 14.80 -13.63 5.70
CA TYR A 237 14.30 -12.27 5.86
C TYR A 237 12.92 -12.09 5.20
N ASN A 238 12.70 -12.66 4.01
CA ASN A 238 11.38 -12.67 3.38
C ASN A 238 10.31 -13.34 4.24
N ALA A 239 10.62 -14.47 4.89
CA ALA A 239 9.67 -15.15 5.78
C ALA A 239 9.31 -14.27 6.99
N ILE A 240 10.30 -13.57 7.57
CA ILE A 240 10.09 -12.59 8.65
C ILE A 240 9.17 -11.46 8.16
N ILE A 241 9.49 -10.83 7.04
CA ILE A 241 8.69 -9.72 6.52
C ILE A 241 7.28 -10.17 6.16
N GLN A 242 7.12 -11.34 5.51
CA GLN A 242 5.81 -11.87 5.17
C GLN A 242 4.94 -12.15 6.40
N HIS A 243 5.53 -12.68 7.47
CA HIS A 243 4.86 -12.84 8.74
C HIS A 243 4.40 -11.49 9.31
N GLU A 244 5.30 -10.52 9.39
CA GLU A 244 5.02 -9.21 9.98
C GLU A 244 4.05 -8.39 9.13
N THR A 245 4.04 -8.56 7.81
CA THR A 245 3.05 -8.00 6.89
C THR A 245 1.65 -8.50 7.26
N ILE A 246 1.45 -9.81 7.38
CA ILE A 246 0.13 -10.36 7.75
C ILE A 246 -0.26 -9.93 9.16
N ARG A 247 0.66 -10.02 10.12
CA ARG A 247 0.37 -9.73 11.53
C ARG A 247 0.04 -8.26 11.75
N VAL A 248 0.84 -7.35 11.21
CA VAL A 248 0.75 -5.91 11.48
C VAL A 248 0.09 -5.16 10.33
N ALA A 249 0.61 -5.30 9.11
CA ALA A 249 0.09 -4.53 7.98
C ALA A 249 -1.28 -5.02 7.49
N VAL A 250 -1.71 -6.22 7.86
CA VAL A 250 -3.08 -6.71 7.58
C VAL A 250 -3.91 -6.73 8.86
N CYS A 251 -3.58 -7.61 9.82
CA CYS A 251 -4.47 -7.84 10.95
C CYS A 251 -4.56 -6.62 11.89
N ASP A 252 -3.43 -6.04 12.32
CA ASP A 252 -3.45 -4.88 13.23
C ASP A 252 -4.11 -3.64 12.60
N MET A 253 -3.92 -3.45 11.29
CA MET A 253 -4.55 -2.36 10.56
C MET A 253 -6.08 -2.50 10.54
N ILE A 254 -6.60 -3.67 10.18
CA ILE A 254 -8.05 -3.92 10.11
C ILE A 254 -8.70 -3.99 11.49
N ASP A 255 -8.00 -4.51 12.50
CA ASP A 255 -8.47 -4.50 13.89
C ASP A 255 -8.46 -3.09 14.51
N GLY A 256 -7.88 -2.09 13.83
CA GLY A 256 -7.88 -0.70 14.29
C GLY A 256 -6.85 -0.38 15.35
N ASN A 257 -5.83 -1.23 15.50
CA ASN A 257 -4.71 -0.99 16.44
C ASN A 257 -3.85 0.22 16.01
N ILE A 258 -3.92 0.61 14.74
CA ILE A 258 -3.26 1.79 14.17
C ILE A 258 -4.34 2.80 13.77
N ARG A 259 -4.18 4.04 14.24
CA ARG A 259 -5.10 5.13 13.91
C ARG A 259 -4.88 5.58 12.45
N ILE A 260 -5.93 5.47 11.66
CA ILE A 260 -5.98 5.86 10.24
C ILE A 260 -7.30 6.60 9.98
N PRO A 261 -7.38 7.57 9.04
CA PRO A 261 -8.65 8.18 8.65
C PRO A 261 -9.69 7.14 8.21
N ASP A 262 -10.96 7.36 8.57
CA ASP A 262 -12.05 6.41 8.31
C ASP A 262 -12.23 6.11 6.81
N THR A 263 -12.01 7.10 5.94
CA THR A 263 -12.09 6.90 4.49
C THR A 263 -11.06 5.87 4.00
N LEU A 264 -9.84 5.90 4.53
CA LEU A 264 -8.82 4.90 4.18
C LEU A 264 -9.07 3.54 4.85
N ARG A 265 -9.74 3.53 6.01
CA ARG A 265 -10.22 2.28 6.63
C ARG A 265 -11.21 1.56 5.74
N VAL A 266 -12.17 2.29 5.15
CA VAL A 266 -13.16 1.71 4.22
C VAL A 266 -12.45 1.07 3.02
N VAL A 267 -11.48 1.76 2.40
CA VAL A 267 -10.70 1.22 1.28
C VAL A 267 -10.03 -0.11 1.66
N MET A 268 -9.37 -0.15 2.82
CA MET A 268 -8.72 -1.35 3.32
C MET A 268 -9.71 -2.51 3.59
N GLU A 269 -10.83 -2.23 4.24
CA GLU A 269 -11.86 -3.24 4.53
C GLU A 269 -12.46 -3.81 3.23
N SER A 270 -12.68 -2.96 2.22
CA SER A 270 -13.15 -3.38 0.90
C SER A 270 -12.13 -4.20 0.11
N SER A 271 -10.83 -3.90 0.22
CA SER A 271 -9.77 -4.65 -0.48
C SER A 271 -9.35 -5.94 0.22
N PHE A 272 -9.57 -6.09 1.54
CA PHE A 272 -9.18 -7.29 2.29
C PHE A 272 -9.72 -8.61 1.71
N PRO A 273 -11.00 -8.72 1.32
CA PRO A 273 -11.57 -9.88 0.64
C PRO A 273 -10.75 -10.42 -0.53
N ASP A 274 -10.20 -9.52 -1.36
CA ASP A 274 -9.52 -9.89 -2.61
C ASP A 274 -8.24 -10.70 -2.35
N TYR A 275 -7.58 -10.40 -1.23
CA TYR A 275 -6.34 -11.06 -0.81
C TYR A 275 -6.55 -12.15 0.25
N TYR A 276 -7.78 -12.36 0.74
CA TYR A 276 -8.04 -13.24 1.88
C TYR A 276 -7.51 -14.67 1.66
N LYS A 277 -7.75 -15.23 0.46
CA LYS A 277 -7.27 -16.58 0.11
C LYS A 277 -5.73 -16.65 0.15
N TYR A 278 -5.05 -15.62 -0.35
CA TYR A 278 -3.60 -15.52 -0.31
C TYR A 278 -3.10 -15.50 1.14
N TYR A 279 -3.66 -14.66 2.01
CA TYR A 279 -3.24 -14.58 3.41
C TYR A 279 -3.36 -15.91 4.15
N VAL A 280 -4.48 -16.62 3.94
CA VAL A 280 -4.72 -17.94 4.53
C VAL A 280 -3.68 -18.94 4.02
N GLN A 281 -3.46 -19.01 2.71
CA GLN A 281 -2.48 -19.91 2.10
C GLN A 281 -1.06 -19.67 2.63
N VAL A 282 -0.65 -18.40 2.76
CA VAL A 282 0.65 -18.04 3.34
C VAL A 282 0.78 -18.54 4.77
N CYS A 283 -0.23 -18.30 5.61
CA CYS A 283 -0.19 -18.76 7.00
C CYS A 283 -0.13 -20.30 7.08
N GLU A 284 -0.98 -20.99 6.30
CA GLU A 284 -1.05 -22.46 6.30
C GLU A 284 0.25 -23.11 5.81
N SER A 285 0.86 -22.55 4.77
CA SER A 285 2.13 -23.05 4.21
C SER A 285 3.32 -22.86 5.18
N ASN A 286 3.25 -21.85 6.04
CA ASN A 286 4.32 -21.50 6.99
C ASN A 286 4.07 -21.96 8.43
N LEU A 287 3.05 -22.79 8.70
CA LEU A 287 2.77 -23.34 10.04
C LEU A 287 3.94 -24.13 10.65
N HIS A 288 4.86 -24.63 9.83
CA HIS A 288 6.07 -25.33 10.28
C HIS A 288 7.09 -24.39 10.97
N LEU A 289 7.00 -23.09 10.75
CA LEU A 289 7.83 -22.06 11.40
C LEU A 289 7.23 -21.55 12.71
N ASP A 290 5.96 -21.87 13.00
CA ASP A 290 5.22 -21.37 14.16
C ASP A 290 5.97 -21.64 15.48
N ALA A 291 6.03 -20.64 16.36
CA ALA A 291 6.79 -20.60 17.61
C ALA A 291 8.33 -20.71 17.49
N MET A 292 8.90 -20.74 16.28
CA MET A 292 10.33 -20.58 16.07
C MET A 292 10.76 -19.12 16.18
N ASP A 293 12.02 -18.89 16.57
CA ASP A 293 12.60 -17.55 16.64
C ASP A 293 12.82 -16.96 15.24
N MET A 294 12.45 -15.69 15.07
CA MET A 294 12.79 -14.90 13.88
C MET A 294 14.23 -14.42 13.99
N ASN A 295 15.19 -15.26 13.59
CA ASN A 295 16.60 -14.93 13.60
C ASN A 295 16.93 -13.93 12.47
N ASP A 296 16.61 -12.66 12.67
CA ASP A 296 16.82 -11.62 11.68
C ASP A 296 18.31 -11.52 11.27
N PRO A 297 18.63 -11.60 9.96
CA PRO A 297 20.02 -11.60 9.49
C PRO A 297 20.73 -10.25 9.71
N PHE A 298 20.00 -9.18 10.03
CA PHE A 298 20.54 -7.88 10.44
C PHE A 298 20.69 -7.75 11.97
N GLY A 299 20.33 -8.80 12.74
CA GLY A 299 20.46 -8.82 14.20
C GLY A 299 19.34 -8.08 14.94
N ASP A 300 18.28 -7.70 14.24
CA ASP A 300 17.12 -7.05 14.85
C ASP A 300 16.39 -8.02 15.80
N ALA A 301 16.15 -7.59 17.05
CA ALA A 301 15.32 -8.34 17.97
C ALA A 301 13.86 -8.38 17.46
N ARG A 302 13.33 -9.60 17.29
CA ARG A 302 12.01 -9.89 16.73
C ARG A 302 11.27 -10.90 17.63
N PRO A 303 9.93 -10.89 17.64
CA PRO A 303 9.17 -11.95 18.30
C PRO A 303 9.33 -13.29 17.57
N LYS A 304 8.78 -14.34 18.15
CA LYS A 304 8.62 -15.63 17.48
C LYS A 304 7.58 -15.55 16.38
N PHE A 305 7.69 -16.42 15.38
CA PHE A 305 6.61 -16.62 14.41
C PHE A 305 5.32 -17.07 15.12
N ASP A 306 4.19 -16.49 14.71
CA ASP A 306 2.84 -16.79 15.17
C ASP A 306 1.86 -16.79 13.98
N PHE A 307 2.10 -17.71 13.05
CA PHE A 307 1.23 -17.91 11.89
C PHE A 307 -0.12 -18.49 12.32
N LYS A 308 -0.18 -19.28 13.41
CA LYS A 308 -1.46 -19.77 13.96
C LYS A 308 -2.32 -18.64 14.50
N GLY A 309 -1.74 -17.71 15.27
CA GLY A 309 -2.43 -16.54 15.78
C GLY A 309 -2.92 -15.64 14.64
N SER A 310 -2.07 -15.38 13.65
CA SER A 310 -2.42 -14.62 12.45
C SER A 310 -3.56 -15.26 11.67
N LEU A 311 -3.52 -16.58 11.43
CA LEU A 311 -4.59 -17.32 10.75
C LEU A 311 -5.93 -17.25 11.50
N LYS A 312 -5.91 -17.35 12.82
CA LYS A 312 -7.11 -17.20 13.66
C LYS A 312 -7.69 -15.79 13.52
N ARG A 313 -6.85 -14.76 13.54
CA ARG A 313 -7.27 -13.36 13.38
C ARG A 313 -7.84 -13.09 11.99
N LEU A 314 -7.19 -13.55 10.92
CA LEU A 314 -7.69 -13.42 9.55
C LEU A 314 -9.11 -13.98 9.39
N ARG A 315 -9.36 -15.18 9.92
CA ARG A 315 -10.69 -15.81 9.89
C ARG A 315 -11.74 -15.01 10.66
N ALA A 316 -11.37 -14.47 11.83
CA ALA A 316 -12.25 -13.62 12.63
C ALA A 316 -12.55 -12.29 11.92
N ILE A 317 -11.55 -11.66 11.31
CA ILE A 317 -11.70 -10.44 10.51
C ILE A 317 -12.65 -10.71 9.34
N ARG A 318 -12.44 -11.81 8.61
CA ARG A 318 -13.31 -12.18 7.47
C ARG A 318 -14.77 -12.32 7.90
N ALA A 319 -15.03 -13.09 8.96
CA ALA A 319 -16.38 -13.26 9.48
C ALA A 319 -17.01 -11.93 9.93
N ARG A 320 -16.23 -11.05 10.58
CA ARG A 320 -16.69 -9.72 10.98
C ARG A 320 -17.08 -8.84 9.79
N LEU A 321 -16.29 -8.86 8.72
CA LEU A 321 -16.56 -8.06 7.52
C LEU A 321 -17.73 -8.62 6.72
N ASP A 322 -17.87 -9.94 6.61
CA ASP A 322 -19.01 -10.57 5.92
C ASP A 322 -20.35 -10.21 6.61
N ASN A 323 -20.39 -10.23 7.94
CA ASN A 323 -21.59 -9.84 8.69
C ASN A 323 -21.97 -8.36 8.51
N LYS A 324 -20.97 -7.48 8.39
CA LYS A 324 -21.18 -6.04 8.18
C LYS A 324 -21.84 -5.76 6.82
N THR A 325 -21.49 -6.53 5.78
CA THR A 325 -22.13 -6.43 4.47
C THR A 325 -23.57 -6.93 4.50
N THR A 326 -23.85 -8.02 5.22
CA THR A 326 -25.23 -8.55 5.29
C THR A 326 -26.19 -7.64 6.05
N GLU A 327 -25.70 -6.88 7.04
CA GLU A 327 -26.52 -5.89 7.77
C GLU A 327 -26.84 -4.67 6.90
N SER A 328 -25.88 -4.17 6.10
CA SER A 328 -26.14 -3.06 5.18
C SER A 328 -27.10 -3.43 4.05
N ASP A 329 -27.02 -4.66 3.54
CA ASP A 329 -27.91 -5.11 2.47
C ASP A 329 -29.36 -5.32 2.96
N SER A 330 -29.57 -5.58 4.26
CA SER A 330 -30.92 -5.73 4.85
C SER A 330 -31.61 -4.42 5.20
N GLU A 331 -30.85 -3.35 5.48
CA GLU A 331 -31.42 -2.02 5.76
C GLU A 331 -31.89 -1.33 4.48
N ASP A 332 -31.31 -1.65 3.32
CA ASP A 332 -31.69 -1.10 2.02
C ASP A 332 -32.93 -1.78 1.40
N GLU A 333 -33.37 -2.96 1.89
CA GLU A 333 -34.59 -3.65 1.42
C GLU A 333 -35.87 -3.30 2.20
N GLU A 334 -35.78 -2.60 3.34
CA GLU A 334 -36.96 -2.24 4.16
C GLU A 334 -37.60 -0.88 3.79
N ASP A 335 -37.02 -0.11 2.86
CA ASP A 335 -37.49 1.24 2.48
C ASP A 335 -38.32 1.31 1.17
N ASP A 336 -38.59 0.18 0.49
CA ASP A 336 -39.25 0.15 -0.84
C ASP A 336 -40.74 -0.29 -0.83
N ASP A 337 -41.37 -0.49 0.34
CA ASP A 337 -42.72 -1.10 0.44
C ASP A 337 -43.87 -0.17 0.89
N ASP A 338 -43.71 1.17 0.86
CA ASP A 338 -44.74 2.13 1.31
C ASP A 338 -45.19 3.14 0.23
N GLU A 339 -45.45 2.69 -1.00
CA GLU A 339 -46.32 3.42 -1.95
C GLU A 339 -47.29 2.44 -2.64
N ASP A 340 -48.52 2.32 -2.12
CA ASP A 340 -49.77 2.30 -2.91
C ASP A 340 -50.96 1.79 -2.07
N LYS A 341 -51.64 2.71 -1.36
CA LYS A 341 -53.06 2.58 -1.00
C LYS A 341 -53.77 3.92 -1.03
N GLU A 342 -54.03 4.44 -2.22
CA GLU A 342 -55.11 5.41 -2.42
C GLU A 342 -56.22 4.75 -3.24
N SER A 343 -57.19 4.16 -2.52
CA SER A 343 -58.39 3.56 -3.12
C SER A 343 -59.47 4.62 -3.29
N ASP A 344 -59.94 4.74 -4.54
CA ASP A 344 -61.09 5.48 -5.01
C ASP A 344 -62.28 5.56 -4.05
N LYS A 345 -62.81 6.78 -3.86
CA LYS A 345 -64.21 7.00 -3.46
C LYS A 345 -64.86 7.97 -4.43
N GLU A 346 -65.81 7.43 -5.21
CA GLU A 346 -66.75 8.20 -6.03
C GLU A 346 -67.61 9.17 -5.18
N PRO A 347 -68.05 10.30 -5.76
CA PRO A 347 -68.90 11.27 -5.07
C PRO A 347 -70.40 10.92 -5.21
N GLY A 348 -71.08 10.83 -4.07
CA GLY A 348 -72.55 10.83 -4.02
C GLY A 348 -73.10 12.25 -3.99
N GLU A 349 -73.94 12.58 -4.98
CA GLU A 349 -74.84 13.73 -4.96
C GLU A 349 -75.95 13.52 -3.92
N ASP A 350 -76.26 14.55 -3.14
CA ASP A 350 -77.64 14.91 -2.81
C ASP A 350 -77.72 16.37 -2.33
N GLY A 351 -78.81 17.02 -2.73
CA GLY A 351 -78.90 18.47 -2.88
C GLY A 351 -79.20 19.27 -1.62
N ASN A 352 -79.07 20.59 -1.77
CA ASN A 352 -79.98 21.54 -1.13
C ASN A 352 -80.07 22.87 -1.92
N SER A 353 -81.26 23.11 -2.49
CA SER A 353 -81.92 24.38 -2.92
C SER A 353 -82.45 24.34 -4.35
#